data_AF-A6G3Y4-F1
#
_entry.id   AF-A6G3Y4-F1
#
_cell.length_a   1.000
_cell.length_b   1.000
_cell.length_c   1.000
_cell.angle_alpha   90.00
_cell.angle_beta   90.00
_cell.angle_gamma   90.00
#
_symmetry.space_group_name_H-M   'P 1'
#
loop_
_entity.id
_entity.type
_entity.pdbx_description
1 polymer ?
#
loop_
_entity_poly.entity_id
_entity_poly.type
_entity_poly.pdbx_seq_one_letter_code
_entity_poly.pdbx_strand_id
1 'polypeptide(L)'
;MTEQLRRLVYDHLSHESVRFPGKIEPGILFTAALEHGLGLAHLDGEELLAVVDESQYLQAGTKVMGLLNDSIKARRFSGMLITDRRIIGGDPCLAIPLADIVGARTSGRLIAKVEVLATRGSQTFELEAAPQIAALLTAMTSSIPDRERVGVRRPLCAPSSGDPLGINHIYDGQAVDGRVTSLLGLASLFARAGEDGLARGRDLAWRAMLLQKTAALGRGSHGGSWLSPLHRGDFAGLLPRLFGRPTQAWTDPQGGWGFEFVVEESVAAATMKSAVGLLAGALIGVGGVVLPKRSALRVVCWELGQFTAFTLMATTGLRGTKADGEDLRQREWAHTMLAAHEGRTILLRAIYGWQHPLDALLAADPRAVLAHVAEHIGTIDLSAFFPEVPADQMIAISPEIAAIMAEVESKSLDDMKREAHEAWRAAQEAGTVKALSRAALGFQHVSLFDESIAAYRELAQRHPAEASEAWQGIGDSYLHRADMGASEDLARDFEAALHAYEQAMLDPQVTRSYLEHNYWEATSGLAKQRGGDEARRVLSRYVERFPTGEHRPEATKMLGA
;
A
#
# COMPACT_ATOMS: atom_id res chain seq x y z
N MET A 1 27.75 8.00 19.67
CA MET A 1 27.93 7.10 18.51
C MET A 1 27.57 7.79 17.19
N THR A 2 26.31 8.12 16.91
CA THR A 2 25.88 8.65 15.59
C THR A 2 26.71 9.86 15.12
N GLU A 3 27.00 10.83 15.99
CA GLU A 3 27.83 11.99 15.62
C GLU A 3 29.29 11.62 15.29
N GLN A 4 29.87 10.68 16.03
CA GLN A 4 31.21 10.15 15.76
C GLN A 4 31.23 9.38 14.43
N LEU A 5 30.17 8.62 14.15
CA LEU A 5 30.03 7.89 12.89
C LEU A 5 29.83 8.84 11.71
N ARG A 6 29.03 9.91 11.84
CA ARG A 6 28.94 10.99 10.83
C ARG A 6 30.31 11.55 10.52
N ARG A 7 31.09 11.90 11.55
CA ARG A 7 32.45 12.41 11.37
C ARG A 7 33.33 11.43 10.60
N LEU A 8 33.32 10.15 10.98
CA LEU A 8 34.07 9.11 10.25
C LEU A 8 33.62 8.97 8.80
N VAL A 9 32.31 8.99 8.53
CA VAL A 9 31.75 8.94 7.18
C VAL A 9 32.25 10.15 6.36
N TYR A 10 32.22 11.36 6.91
CA TYR A 10 32.74 12.56 6.23
C TYR A 10 34.26 12.53 6.02
N ASP A 11 35.02 12.06 7.02
CA ASP A 11 36.49 12.05 6.98
C ASP A 11 37.04 10.97 6.00
N HIS A 12 36.30 9.86 5.80
CA HIS A 12 36.78 8.71 5.02
C HIS A 12 36.10 8.51 3.67
N LEU A 13 34.88 9.04 3.45
CA LEU A 13 34.15 8.86 2.19
C LEU A 13 34.27 10.06 1.25
N SER A 14 35.48 10.28 0.72
CA SER A 14 35.72 11.22 -0.38
C SER A 14 35.84 10.47 -1.71
N HIS A 15 34.72 10.24 -2.39
CA HIS A 15 34.69 9.66 -3.73
C HIS A 15 33.51 10.23 -4.55
N GLU A 16 33.64 10.28 -5.88
CA GLU A 16 32.61 10.85 -6.75
C GLU A 16 31.33 10.01 -6.83
N SER A 17 31.41 8.72 -6.48
CA SER A 17 30.27 7.79 -6.38
C SER A 17 29.57 7.85 -5.02
N VAL A 18 30.06 8.67 -4.07
CA VAL A 18 29.44 8.83 -2.76
C VAL A 18 28.45 10.00 -2.79
N ARG A 19 27.29 9.80 -2.17
CA ARG A 19 26.24 10.80 -1.99
C ARG A 19 25.83 10.89 -0.52
N PHE A 20 25.62 12.12 -0.04
CA PHE A 20 25.18 12.40 1.34
C PHE A 20 23.73 12.90 1.33
N PRO A 21 22.91 12.61 2.35
CA PRO A 21 21.46 12.92 2.37
C PRO A 21 21.07 14.34 1.93
N GLY A 22 21.82 15.37 2.36
CA GLY A 22 21.55 16.76 1.98
C GLY A 22 21.88 17.13 0.53
N LYS A 23 22.44 16.21 -0.26
CA LYS A 23 22.82 16.38 -1.66
C LYS A 23 22.23 15.31 -2.58
N ILE A 24 21.35 14.45 -2.06
CA ILE A 24 20.66 13.46 -2.87
C ILE A 24 19.34 14.07 -3.35
N GLU A 25 19.13 14.11 -4.67
CA GLU A 25 17.83 14.50 -5.21
C GLU A 25 16.74 13.54 -4.67
N PRO A 26 15.58 14.05 -4.21
CA PRO A 26 14.52 13.23 -3.64
C PRO A 26 14.12 12.04 -4.53
N GLY A 27 14.15 12.22 -5.86
CA GLY A 27 13.90 11.17 -6.83
C GLY A 27 14.93 10.02 -6.80
N ILE A 28 16.22 10.31 -6.62
CA ILE A 28 17.28 9.29 -6.59
C ILE A 28 17.21 8.48 -5.28
N LEU A 29 16.92 9.14 -4.16
CA LEU A 29 16.70 8.51 -2.86
C LEU A 29 15.47 7.60 -2.86
N PHE A 30 14.38 8.06 -3.48
CA PHE A 30 13.13 7.33 -3.62
C PHE A 30 13.26 6.15 -4.59
N THR A 31 13.93 6.33 -5.73
CA THR A 31 14.18 5.29 -6.73
C THR A 31 15.16 4.23 -6.22
N ALA A 32 16.28 4.59 -5.58
CA ALA A 32 17.20 3.63 -4.98
C ALA A 32 16.56 2.83 -3.82
N ALA A 33 15.61 3.43 -3.10
CA ALA A 33 14.82 2.76 -2.07
C ALA A 33 13.74 1.82 -2.68
N LEU A 34 13.05 2.26 -3.73
CA LEU A 34 11.99 1.50 -4.39
C LEU A 34 12.49 0.35 -5.27
N GLU A 35 13.61 0.54 -5.97
CA GLU A 35 14.20 -0.45 -6.89
C GLU A 35 14.85 -1.64 -6.16
N HIS A 36 15.13 -1.50 -4.86
CA HIS A 36 15.75 -2.56 -4.03
C HIS A 36 14.79 -3.26 -3.08
N GLY A 37 13.54 -2.83 -3.03
CA GLY A 37 12.67 -3.16 -1.90
C GLY A 37 13.23 -2.73 -0.54
N LEU A 38 14.26 -1.88 -0.56
CA LEU A 38 14.78 -1.14 0.57
C LEU A 38 13.98 0.14 0.66
N GLY A 39 12.66 0.03 0.81
CA GLY A 39 11.85 1.18 1.16
C GLY A 39 12.56 1.90 2.29
N LEU A 40 12.70 3.21 2.20
CA LEU A 40 13.21 4.05 3.28
C LEU A 40 12.53 3.73 4.64
N ALA A 41 11.41 2.99 4.66
CA ALA A 41 10.82 2.32 5.81
C ALA A 41 11.72 1.34 6.59
N HIS A 42 12.74 0.73 6.00
CA HIS A 42 13.69 -0.09 6.77
C HIS A 42 14.70 0.76 7.56
N LEU A 43 14.69 2.07 7.35
CA LEU A 43 15.50 3.04 8.10
C LEU A 43 14.75 3.67 9.25
N ASP A 44 13.64 3.09 9.71
CA ASP A 44 12.87 3.73 10.76
C ASP A 44 13.60 3.77 12.10
N GLY A 45 14.03 4.99 12.41
CA GLY A 45 14.91 5.31 13.50
C GLY A 45 16.40 5.23 13.17
N GLU A 46 16.78 4.65 12.03
CA GLU A 46 18.15 4.68 11.51
C GLU A 46 18.39 5.98 10.76
N GLU A 47 19.56 6.53 10.93
CA GLU A 47 19.98 7.69 10.15
C GLU A 47 20.77 7.21 8.94
N LEU A 48 20.30 7.52 7.73
CA LEU A 48 21.11 7.32 6.53
C LEU A 48 22.27 8.31 6.55
N LEU A 49 23.50 7.80 6.48
CA LEU A 49 24.71 8.61 6.55
C LEU A 49 25.31 8.85 5.17
N ALA A 50 25.31 7.83 4.31
CA ALA A 50 25.81 7.92 2.94
C ALA A 50 25.21 6.84 2.04
N VAL A 51 25.21 7.12 0.75
CA VAL A 51 24.94 6.18 -0.35
C VAL A 51 26.18 6.12 -1.23
N VAL A 52 26.58 4.92 -1.63
CA VAL A 52 27.72 4.66 -2.51
C VAL A 52 27.21 3.94 -3.74
N ASP A 53 27.26 4.59 -4.89
CA ASP A 53 26.81 4.04 -6.16
C ASP A 53 27.78 2.94 -6.66
N GLU A 54 27.28 2.04 -7.51
CA GLU A 54 28.11 1.04 -8.21
C GLU A 54 29.12 1.73 -9.15
N SER A 55 30.20 1.00 -9.48
CA SER A 55 31.14 1.42 -10.49
C SER A 55 30.51 1.68 -11.87
N GLN A 56 30.80 2.85 -12.44
CA GLN A 56 30.50 3.24 -13.82
C GLN A 56 31.14 2.28 -14.85
N TYR A 57 32.20 1.54 -14.51
CA TYR A 57 32.82 0.55 -15.39
C TYR A 57 31.89 -0.62 -15.75
N LEU A 58 30.94 -0.98 -14.88
CA LEU A 58 29.90 -1.96 -15.20
C LEU A 58 28.87 -1.41 -16.20
N GLN A 59 28.62 -0.10 -16.20
CA GLN A 59 27.75 0.56 -17.20
C GLN A 59 28.41 0.66 -18.59
N ALA A 60 29.74 0.78 -18.64
CA ALA A 60 30.49 0.81 -19.90
C ALA A 60 30.71 -0.58 -20.50
N GLY A 61 30.96 -1.61 -19.68
CA GLY A 61 31.13 -3.00 -20.12
C GLY A 61 29.85 -3.62 -20.73
N THR A 62 28.68 -3.24 -20.22
CA THR A 62 27.38 -3.65 -20.81
C THR A 62 27.09 -2.96 -22.14
N LYS A 63 27.61 -1.74 -22.38
CA LYS A 63 27.52 -1.07 -23.68
C LYS A 63 28.32 -1.78 -24.79
N VAL A 64 29.43 -2.44 -24.45
CA VAL A 64 30.26 -3.15 -25.44
C VAL A 64 29.69 -4.53 -25.81
N MET A 65 28.87 -5.13 -24.94
CA MET A 65 28.10 -6.35 -25.24
C MET A 65 26.66 -6.07 -25.72
N GLY A 66 26.26 -4.79 -25.78
CA GLY A 66 24.93 -4.30 -26.13
C GLY A 66 24.64 -4.23 -27.65
N LEU A 67 25.00 -5.27 -28.39
CA LEU A 67 24.47 -5.51 -29.74
C LEU A 67 23.53 -6.73 -29.79
N LEU A 68 23.24 -7.36 -28.65
CA LEU A 68 22.24 -8.41 -28.54
C LEU A 68 21.40 -8.20 -27.26
N ASN A 69 20.11 -7.96 -27.46
CA ASN A 69 19.00 -7.77 -26.50
C ASN A 69 18.74 -6.35 -25.97
N ASP A 70 17.81 -5.67 -26.67
CA ASP A 70 16.93 -4.60 -26.22
C ASP A 70 15.89 -5.05 -25.16
N SER A 71 16.32 -5.87 -24.21
CA SER A 71 15.60 -5.99 -22.95
C SER A 71 16.21 -4.96 -22.01
N ILE A 72 15.54 -3.81 -21.86
CA ILE A 72 15.74 -2.92 -20.72
C ILE A 72 15.39 -3.75 -19.47
N LYS A 73 16.34 -4.56 -19.01
CA LYS A 73 16.26 -5.24 -17.73
C LYS A 73 16.27 -4.14 -16.68
N ALA A 74 15.27 -4.13 -15.80
CA ALA A 74 15.27 -3.35 -14.58
C ALA A 74 16.68 -3.30 -14.00
N ARG A 75 17.29 -2.11 -14.03
CA ARG A 75 18.64 -1.91 -13.48
C ARG A 75 18.51 -2.07 -11.96
N ARG A 76 18.83 -3.25 -11.46
CA ARG A 76 19.01 -3.49 -10.02
C ARG A 76 20.18 -2.62 -9.59
N PHE A 77 19.98 -1.66 -8.69
CA PHE A 77 21.08 -0.95 -8.06
C PHE A 77 21.98 -1.91 -7.26
N SER A 78 23.24 -1.58 -7.29
CA SER A 78 24.37 -2.47 -7.02
C SER A 78 25.38 -1.73 -6.14
N GLY A 79 24.88 -0.73 -5.41
CA GLY A 79 25.62 0.10 -4.48
C GLY A 79 25.53 -0.35 -3.03
N MET A 80 25.92 0.55 -2.13
CA MET A 80 25.90 0.34 -0.68
C MET A 80 25.30 1.55 0.04
N LEU A 81 24.35 1.30 0.93
CA LEU A 81 23.81 2.25 1.89
C LEU A 81 24.55 2.10 3.22
N ILE A 82 24.88 3.22 3.85
CA ILE A 82 25.51 3.27 5.16
C ILE A 82 24.57 4.00 6.10
N THR A 83 24.16 3.33 7.16
CA THR A 83 23.27 3.87 8.19
C THR A 83 24.03 4.00 9.51
N ASP A 84 23.40 4.61 10.51
CA ASP A 84 23.94 4.63 11.87
C ASP A 84 23.84 3.28 12.61
N ARG A 85 23.34 2.21 11.96
CA ARG A 85 23.20 0.87 12.56
C ARG A 85 23.73 -0.28 11.72
N ARG A 86 23.78 -0.13 10.40
CA ARG A 86 24.19 -1.19 9.48
C ARG A 86 24.69 -0.64 8.16
N ILE A 87 25.32 -1.52 7.39
CA ILE A 87 25.51 -1.33 5.96
C ILE A 87 24.54 -2.25 5.21
N ILE A 88 24.06 -1.79 4.06
CA ILE A 88 23.10 -2.51 3.23
C ILE A 88 23.56 -2.44 1.79
N GLY A 89 23.64 -3.56 1.07
CA GLY A 89 24.03 -3.55 -0.34
C GLY A 89 24.14 -4.95 -0.96
N GLY A 90 24.52 -5.02 -2.23
CA GLY A 90 24.72 -6.28 -2.98
C GLY A 90 23.45 -6.90 -3.59
N ASP A 91 23.64 -7.95 -4.40
CA ASP A 91 22.58 -8.82 -4.95
C ASP A 91 22.92 -10.29 -4.62
N PRO A 92 22.15 -10.99 -3.76
CA PRO A 92 20.96 -10.50 -3.06
C PRO A 92 21.30 -9.40 -2.05
N CYS A 93 20.31 -8.57 -1.71
CA CYS A 93 20.50 -7.48 -0.75
C CYS A 93 20.90 -8.05 0.63
N LEU A 94 22.11 -7.68 1.08
CA LEU A 94 22.65 -8.07 2.37
C LEU A 94 22.62 -6.87 3.32
N ALA A 95 22.19 -7.10 4.55
CA ALA A 95 22.22 -6.13 5.63
C ALA A 95 23.17 -6.63 6.74
N ILE A 96 24.24 -5.89 7.02
CA ILE A 96 25.26 -6.25 8.02
C ILE A 96 25.22 -5.22 9.16
N PRO A 97 24.79 -5.59 10.37
CA PRO A 97 24.83 -4.72 11.54
C PRO A 97 26.25 -4.21 11.81
N LEU A 98 26.41 -2.93 12.15
CA LEU A 98 27.75 -2.35 12.42
C LEU A 98 28.44 -3.04 13.60
N ALA A 99 27.67 -3.56 14.55
CA ALA A 99 28.16 -4.35 15.67
C ALA A 99 28.74 -5.72 15.25
N ASP A 100 28.26 -6.28 14.13
CA ASP A 100 28.75 -7.56 13.61
C ASP A 100 30.01 -7.41 12.75
N ILE A 101 30.34 -6.19 12.31
CA ILE A 101 31.51 -5.92 11.48
C ILE A 101 32.78 -5.97 12.35
N VAL A 102 33.73 -6.83 12.01
CA VAL A 102 35.02 -6.93 12.70
C VAL A 102 36.16 -6.26 11.93
N GLY A 103 35.94 -5.94 10.66
CA GLY A 103 36.91 -5.24 9.82
C GLY A 103 36.49 -5.19 8.36
N ALA A 104 37.32 -4.59 7.52
CA ALA A 104 37.16 -4.64 6.08
C ALA A 104 38.53 -4.60 5.40
N ARG A 105 38.62 -5.18 4.21
CA ARG A 105 39.82 -5.09 3.36
C ARG A 105 39.43 -4.93 1.91
N THR A 106 40.29 -4.28 1.12
CA THR A 106 40.13 -4.25 -0.32
C THR A 106 40.57 -5.57 -0.93
N SER A 107 39.86 -6.04 -1.95
CA SER A 107 40.24 -7.19 -2.76
C SER A 107 40.00 -6.90 -4.25
N GLY A 108 40.69 -7.65 -5.12
CA GLY A 108 40.61 -7.47 -6.57
C GLY A 108 41.63 -6.45 -7.13
N ARG A 109 42.28 -6.81 -8.25
CA ARG A 109 43.25 -5.93 -8.95
C ARG A 109 42.63 -5.14 -10.11
N LEU A 110 41.51 -5.61 -10.67
CA LEU A 110 40.88 -5.07 -11.88
C LEU A 110 39.50 -4.44 -11.62
N ILE A 111 38.76 -4.98 -10.66
CA ILE A 111 37.48 -4.45 -10.19
C ILE A 111 37.67 -4.17 -8.71
N ALA A 112 37.38 -2.94 -8.28
CA ALA A 112 37.49 -2.54 -6.90
C ALA A 112 36.44 -3.28 -6.06
N LYS A 113 36.88 -4.17 -5.16
CA LYS A 113 35.99 -4.88 -4.24
C LYS A 113 36.35 -4.55 -2.79
N VAL A 114 35.33 -4.48 -1.95
CA VAL A 114 35.49 -4.43 -0.50
C VAL A 114 34.97 -5.73 0.10
N GLU A 115 35.83 -6.42 0.83
CA GLU A 115 35.45 -7.56 1.65
C GLU A 115 35.20 -7.06 3.08
N VAL A 116 33.93 -7.11 3.50
CA VAL A 116 33.48 -6.81 4.85
C VAL A 116 33.57 -8.08 5.68
N LEU A 117 34.40 -8.06 6.71
CA LEU A 117 34.56 -9.17 7.64
C LEU A 117 33.51 -9.00 8.75
N ALA A 118 32.60 -9.96 8.89
CA ALA A 118 31.59 -9.98 9.95
C ALA A 118 31.70 -11.25 10.81
N THR A 119 31.11 -11.21 12.01
CA THR A 119 31.10 -12.34 12.96
C THR A 119 30.53 -13.64 12.38
N ARG A 120 29.62 -13.54 11.40
CA ARG A 120 28.95 -14.67 10.73
C ARG A 120 29.59 -15.08 9.40
N GLY A 121 30.71 -14.46 9.01
CA GLY A 121 31.39 -14.69 7.74
C GLY A 121 31.74 -13.40 7.00
N SER A 122 32.50 -13.50 5.92
CA SER A 122 32.83 -12.36 5.08
C SER A 122 31.83 -12.18 3.94
N GLN A 123 31.59 -10.92 3.57
CA GLN A 123 30.73 -10.52 2.44
C GLN A 123 31.52 -9.59 1.53
N THR A 124 31.39 -9.77 0.21
CA THR A 124 32.15 -8.99 -0.77
C THR A 124 31.21 -8.12 -1.59
N PHE A 125 31.55 -6.84 -1.73
CA PHE A 125 30.81 -5.86 -2.51
C PHE A 125 31.72 -5.28 -3.59
N GLU A 126 31.19 -5.11 -4.81
CA GLU A 126 31.91 -4.48 -5.93
C GLU A 126 31.55 -3.00 -5.98
N LEU A 127 32.46 -2.12 -5.55
CA LEU A 127 32.19 -0.70 -5.39
C LEU A 127 33.39 0.11 -5.88
N GLU A 128 33.12 1.18 -6.62
CA GLU A 128 34.16 2.11 -7.07
C GLU A 128 34.91 2.74 -5.89
N ALA A 129 34.18 3.06 -4.82
CA ALA A 129 34.72 3.58 -3.58
C ALA A 129 35.20 2.48 -2.60
N ALA A 130 35.48 1.25 -3.05
CA ALA A 130 35.88 0.15 -2.17
C ALA A 130 37.05 0.49 -1.22
N PRO A 131 38.12 1.20 -1.64
CA PRO A 131 39.18 1.64 -0.73
C PRO A 131 38.68 2.57 0.39
N GLN A 132 37.81 3.52 0.06
CA GLN A 132 37.21 4.48 1.00
C GLN A 132 36.28 3.77 1.98
N ILE A 133 35.50 2.78 1.50
CA ILE A 133 34.64 1.96 2.35
C ILE A 133 35.47 1.10 3.30
N ALA A 134 36.53 0.45 2.81
CA ALA A 134 37.42 -0.33 3.65
C ALA A 134 38.10 0.53 4.73
N ALA A 135 38.53 1.75 4.36
CA ALA A 135 39.11 2.71 5.29
C ALA A 135 38.09 3.17 6.34
N LEU A 136 36.87 3.52 5.94
CA LEU A 136 35.77 3.88 6.85
C LEU A 136 35.49 2.76 7.86
N LEU A 137 35.28 1.54 7.38
CA LEU A 137 34.93 0.41 8.24
C LEU A 137 36.08 0.05 9.19
N THR A 138 37.33 0.14 8.73
CA THR A 138 38.52 -0.03 9.58
C THR A 138 38.59 1.05 10.67
N ALA A 139 38.39 2.32 10.30
CA ALA A 139 38.40 3.43 11.25
C ALA A 139 37.26 3.31 12.27
N MET A 140 36.06 2.92 11.83
CA MET A 140 34.91 2.64 12.68
C MET A 140 35.21 1.53 13.69
N THR A 141 35.68 0.37 13.24
CA THR A 141 36.01 -0.77 14.12
C THR A 141 37.13 -0.47 15.11
N SER A 142 38.05 0.45 14.76
CA SER A 142 39.15 0.86 15.64
C SER A 142 38.75 1.96 16.64
N SER A 143 37.74 2.77 16.31
CA SER A 143 37.37 3.98 17.06
C SER A 143 36.07 3.87 17.87
N ILE A 144 35.20 2.91 17.55
CA ILE A 144 33.92 2.69 18.22
C ILE A 144 33.86 1.23 18.70
N PRO A 145 33.86 0.98 20.03
CA PRO A 145 33.77 -0.38 20.57
C PRO A 145 32.51 -1.14 20.12
N ASP A 146 32.59 -2.46 19.93
CA ASP A 146 31.49 -3.33 19.46
C ASP A 146 30.16 -3.08 20.17
N ARG A 147 30.20 -3.02 21.51
CA ARG A 147 29.03 -2.78 22.36
C ARG A 147 28.37 -1.41 22.12
N GLU A 148 29.13 -0.44 21.62
CA GLU A 148 28.69 0.94 21.35
C GLU A 148 28.28 1.14 19.88
N ARG A 149 28.59 0.17 19.00
CA ARG A 149 28.13 0.10 17.60
C ARG A 149 26.72 -0.48 17.46
N VAL A 150 26.12 -0.90 18.57
CA VAL A 150 24.70 -1.25 18.64
C VAL A 150 23.91 0.06 18.58
N GLY A 151 23.39 0.40 17.40
CA GLY A 151 22.67 1.65 17.20
C GLY A 151 21.52 1.84 18.20
N VAL A 152 21.32 3.08 18.63
CA VAL A 152 20.20 3.43 19.52
C VAL A 152 18.90 3.15 18.76
N ARG A 153 18.10 2.16 19.21
CA ARG A 153 16.76 1.90 18.66
C ARG A 153 15.90 3.14 18.87
N ARG A 154 15.60 3.90 17.82
CA ARG A 154 14.51 4.88 17.87
C ARG A 154 13.25 4.08 17.57
N PRO A 155 12.33 3.97 18.52
CA PRO A 155 11.11 3.20 18.32
C PRO A 155 10.21 3.90 17.28
N LEU A 156 9.38 3.14 16.53
CA LEU A 156 8.43 3.75 15.57
C LEU A 156 7.43 4.66 16.29
N CYS A 157 7.22 4.42 17.59
CA CYS A 157 6.48 5.29 18.49
C CYS A 157 7.45 5.71 19.60
N ALA A 158 7.62 7.01 19.85
CA ALA A 158 8.52 7.52 20.88
C ALA A 158 7.75 8.06 22.10
N PRO A 159 7.49 7.23 23.14
CA PRO A 159 6.74 7.67 24.30
C PRO A 159 7.34 8.89 24.97
N SER A 160 6.48 9.82 25.35
CA SER A 160 6.81 10.99 26.17
C SER A 160 5.78 11.15 27.29
N SER A 161 6.04 12.08 28.23
CA SER A 161 5.11 12.35 29.34
C SER A 161 3.72 12.83 28.89
N GLY A 162 3.61 13.45 27.70
CA GLY A 162 2.33 13.88 27.11
C GLY A 162 1.80 12.95 26.01
N ASP A 163 2.56 11.91 25.66
CA ASP A 163 2.23 10.94 24.62
C ASP A 163 2.76 9.57 25.05
N PRO A 164 2.08 8.86 25.96
CA PRO A 164 2.60 7.64 26.57
C PRO A 164 2.80 6.48 25.58
N LEU A 165 2.20 6.61 24.38
CA LEU A 165 2.33 5.67 23.28
C LEU A 165 3.35 6.16 22.24
N GLY A 166 3.57 7.45 22.09
CA GLY A 166 4.49 8.04 21.11
C GLY A 166 3.88 8.15 19.70
N ILE A 167 2.56 8.37 19.61
CA ILE A 167 1.75 8.28 18.39
C ILE A 167 1.26 9.64 17.87
N ASN A 168 1.46 10.74 18.59
CA ASN A 168 0.90 12.05 18.20
C ASN A 168 1.44 12.54 16.85
N HIS A 169 2.72 12.29 16.56
CA HIS A 169 3.38 12.69 15.32
C HIS A 169 2.76 12.06 14.05
N ILE A 170 1.97 11.01 14.20
CA ILE A 170 1.29 10.32 13.08
C ILE A 170 0.15 11.18 12.55
N TYR A 171 -0.51 11.92 13.43
CA TYR A 171 -1.67 12.76 13.11
C TYR A 171 -1.26 14.14 12.57
N ASP A 172 0.05 14.44 12.47
CA ASP A 172 0.59 15.71 11.98
C ASP A 172 0.54 15.82 10.44
N GLY A 173 -0.66 15.68 9.87
CA GLY A 173 -0.95 16.02 8.47
C GLY A 173 -0.70 14.91 7.44
N GLN A 174 -0.66 13.65 7.87
CA GLN A 174 -0.65 12.48 6.99
C GLN A 174 -2.01 11.75 7.04
N ALA A 175 -2.48 11.27 5.89
CA ALA A 175 -3.63 10.38 5.84
C ALA A 175 -3.26 9.04 6.51
N VAL A 176 -4.03 8.67 7.54
CA VAL A 176 -3.83 7.44 8.33
C VAL A 176 -4.88 6.43 7.91
N ASP A 177 -4.45 5.19 7.68
CA ASP A 177 -5.37 4.09 7.36
C ASP A 177 -6.39 3.93 8.50
N GLY A 178 -7.69 3.84 8.17
CA GLY A 178 -8.75 3.75 9.17
C GLY A 178 -8.54 2.60 10.17
N ARG A 179 -7.95 1.48 9.71
CA ARG A 179 -7.61 0.33 10.57
C ARG A 179 -6.54 0.70 11.58
N VAL A 180 -5.55 1.48 11.18
CA VAL A 180 -4.49 1.98 12.05
C VAL A 180 -5.08 2.93 13.08
N THR A 181 -5.96 3.85 12.67
CA THR A 181 -6.67 4.74 13.60
C THR A 181 -7.44 3.96 14.67
N SER A 182 -8.19 2.93 14.28
CA SER A 182 -8.87 2.03 15.22
C SER A 182 -7.90 1.29 16.15
N LEU A 183 -6.76 0.78 15.65
CA LEU A 183 -5.78 0.11 16.52
C LEU A 183 -5.10 1.08 17.50
N LEU A 184 -4.82 2.32 17.07
CA LEU A 184 -4.23 3.36 17.92
C LEU A 184 -5.21 3.87 18.99
N GLY A 185 -6.50 3.96 18.66
CA GLY A 185 -7.55 4.20 19.65
C GLY A 185 -7.60 3.09 20.70
N LEU A 186 -7.51 1.83 20.26
CA LEU A 186 -7.55 0.67 21.17
C LEU A 186 -6.30 0.64 22.06
N ALA A 187 -5.14 0.95 21.49
CA ALA A 187 -3.89 1.09 22.23
C ALA A 187 -4.00 2.18 23.32
N SER A 188 -4.67 3.29 23.01
CA SER A 188 -4.90 4.38 23.95
C SER A 188 -5.83 3.97 25.10
N LEU A 189 -6.86 3.17 24.82
CA LEU A 189 -7.73 2.60 25.85
C LEU A 189 -6.96 1.65 26.78
N PHE A 190 -6.14 0.75 26.23
CA PHE A 190 -5.30 -0.13 27.05
C PHE A 190 -4.31 0.66 27.91
N ALA A 191 -3.66 1.69 27.35
CA ALA A 191 -2.70 2.49 28.09
C ALA A 191 -3.29 3.22 29.31
N ARG A 192 -4.60 3.50 29.30
CA ARG A 192 -5.31 4.13 30.41
C ARG A 192 -5.74 3.15 31.50
N ALA A 193 -5.67 1.84 31.25
CA ALA A 193 -6.14 0.80 32.17
C ALA A 193 -5.13 0.44 33.29
N GLY A 194 -3.93 1.01 33.29
CA GLY A 194 -2.88 0.77 34.28
C GLY A 194 -1.54 0.37 33.64
N GLU A 195 -0.56 -0.02 34.46
CA GLU A 195 0.80 -0.32 34.00
C GLU A 195 0.87 -1.50 33.01
N ASP A 196 0.18 -2.60 33.30
CA ASP A 196 0.07 -3.75 32.38
C ASP A 196 -0.65 -3.35 31.07
N GLY A 197 -1.64 -2.47 31.19
CA GLY A 197 -2.35 -1.88 30.06
C GLY A 197 -1.45 -1.00 29.18
N LEU A 198 -0.53 -0.24 29.78
CA LEU A 198 0.45 0.58 29.07
C LEU A 198 1.42 -0.26 28.23
N ALA A 199 1.90 -1.37 28.75
CA ALA A 199 2.76 -2.28 27.98
C ALA A 199 2.02 -2.85 26.75
N ARG A 200 0.76 -3.28 26.93
CA ARG A 200 -0.11 -3.75 25.83
C ARG A 200 -0.41 -2.64 24.82
N GLY A 201 -0.71 -1.44 25.29
CA GLY A 201 -0.97 -0.28 24.45
C GLY A 201 0.25 0.07 23.60
N ARG A 202 1.46 0.04 24.17
CA ARG A 202 2.70 0.30 23.44
C ARG A 202 3.00 -0.75 22.36
N ASP A 203 2.84 -2.04 22.67
CA ASP A 203 2.99 -3.11 21.66
C ASP A 203 1.98 -2.94 20.51
N LEU A 204 0.72 -2.66 20.84
CA LEU A 204 -0.34 -2.46 19.84
C LEU A 204 -0.09 -1.22 18.98
N ALA A 205 0.28 -0.09 19.59
CA ALA A 205 0.65 1.13 18.87
C ALA A 205 1.80 0.87 17.90
N TRP A 206 2.80 0.10 18.34
CA TRP A 206 3.95 -0.24 17.51
C TRP A 206 3.58 -1.11 16.31
N ARG A 207 2.70 -2.10 16.51
CA ARG A 207 2.16 -2.94 15.43
C ARG A 207 1.26 -2.16 14.46
N ALA A 208 0.43 -1.27 14.97
CA ALA A 208 -0.40 -0.38 14.15
C ALA A 208 0.48 0.51 13.26
N MET A 209 1.61 1.00 13.79
CA MET A 209 2.56 1.78 12.99
C MET A 209 3.26 0.98 11.90
N LEU A 210 3.61 -0.26 12.19
CA LEU A 210 4.16 -1.15 11.18
C LEU A 210 3.12 -1.48 10.10
N LEU A 211 1.86 -1.63 10.48
CA LEU A 211 0.75 -1.80 9.55
C LEU A 211 0.54 -0.57 8.66
N GLN A 212 0.54 0.66 9.22
CA GLN A 212 0.44 1.90 8.45
C GLN A 212 1.52 1.96 7.37
N LYS A 213 2.74 1.58 7.73
CA LYS A 213 3.87 1.58 6.80
C LYS A 213 3.72 0.53 5.72
N THR A 214 3.26 -0.67 6.08
CA THR A 214 2.97 -1.73 5.11
C THR A 214 1.85 -1.33 4.16
N ALA A 215 0.80 -0.67 4.67
CA ALA A 215 -0.31 -0.18 3.87
C ALA A 215 0.12 0.95 2.93
N ALA A 216 0.97 1.88 3.38
CA ALA A 216 1.45 3.01 2.58
C ALA A 216 2.51 2.61 1.53
N LEU A 217 3.39 1.65 1.85
CA LEU A 217 4.58 1.34 1.03
C LEU A 217 4.49 0.02 0.28
N GLY A 218 3.65 -0.92 0.74
CA GLY A 218 3.40 -2.22 0.13
C GLY A 218 2.85 -2.17 -1.30
N ARG A 219 2.35 -1.00 -1.71
CA ARG A 219 1.57 -0.79 -2.93
C ARG A 219 2.39 -0.52 -4.21
N GLY A 220 3.72 -0.71 -4.20
CA GLY A 220 4.48 -0.45 -5.44
C GLY A 220 5.97 -0.79 -5.46
N SER A 221 6.56 -1.37 -4.40
CA SER A 221 8.01 -1.65 -4.42
C SER A 221 8.33 -2.92 -5.21
N HIS A 222 9.42 -2.90 -5.99
CA HIS A 222 9.88 -4.04 -6.79
C HIS A 222 10.92 -4.87 -6.03
N GLY A 223 10.60 -6.15 -5.76
CA GLY A 223 11.48 -7.02 -4.96
C GLY A 223 11.59 -6.56 -3.49
N GLY A 224 12.28 -7.34 -2.65
CA GLY A 224 12.56 -7.00 -1.26
C GLY A 224 11.85 -7.83 -0.18
N SER A 225 12.33 -7.63 1.05
CA SER A 225 11.74 -8.19 2.25
C SER A 225 10.89 -7.12 2.96
N TRP A 226 9.70 -7.51 3.37
CA TRP A 226 8.70 -6.72 4.06
C TRP A 226 8.62 -7.14 5.53
N LEU A 227 7.95 -6.34 6.34
CA LEU A 227 7.70 -6.66 7.73
C LEU A 227 6.20 -6.79 7.96
N SER A 228 5.79 -7.96 8.44
CA SER A 228 4.46 -8.17 9.00
C SER A 228 4.46 -7.79 10.48
N PRO A 229 3.42 -7.10 10.96
CA PRO A 229 3.17 -6.91 12.38
C PRO A 229 2.76 -8.19 13.11
N LEU A 230 2.67 -9.34 12.44
CA LEU A 230 2.36 -10.63 13.05
C LEU A 230 3.62 -11.45 13.33
N HIS A 231 3.55 -12.32 14.32
CA HIS A 231 4.55 -13.38 14.53
C HIS A 231 4.45 -14.42 13.38
N ARG A 232 5.56 -15.11 13.05
CA ARG A 232 5.64 -15.95 11.83
C ARG A 232 4.57 -17.02 11.77
N GLY A 233 4.21 -17.59 12.93
CA GLY A 233 3.13 -18.57 13.03
C GLY A 233 1.78 -18.04 12.55
N ASP A 234 1.41 -16.84 12.98
CA ASP A 234 0.14 -16.21 12.57
C ASP A 234 0.21 -15.75 11.11
N PHE A 235 1.33 -15.14 10.70
CA PHE A 235 1.54 -14.72 9.33
C PHE A 235 1.43 -15.90 8.36
N ALA A 236 2.15 -17.00 8.62
CA ALA A 236 2.08 -18.21 7.81
C ALA A 236 0.70 -18.86 7.85
N GLY A 237 -0.02 -18.78 8.98
CA GLY A 237 -1.39 -19.27 9.10
C GLY A 237 -2.43 -18.44 8.31
N LEU A 238 -2.11 -17.19 7.95
CA LEU A 238 -2.94 -16.37 7.07
C LEU A 238 -2.77 -16.70 5.59
N LEU A 239 -1.56 -17.06 5.15
CA LEU A 239 -1.28 -17.24 3.72
C LEU A 239 -2.23 -18.24 3.03
N PRO A 240 -2.54 -19.43 3.59
CA PRO A 240 -3.45 -20.38 2.94
C PRO A 240 -4.90 -19.91 2.85
N ARG A 241 -5.30 -18.96 3.71
CA ARG A 241 -6.65 -18.38 3.69
C ARG A 241 -6.79 -17.33 2.61
N LEU A 242 -5.72 -16.57 2.39
CA LEU A 242 -5.65 -15.50 1.41
C LEU A 242 -5.46 -16.04 -0.01
N PHE A 243 -4.56 -17.00 -0.16
CA PHE A 243 -4.05 -17.45 -1.46
C PHE A 243 -4.47 -18.89 -1.81
N GLY A 244 -5.26 -19.54 -0.95
CA GLY A 244 -5.63 -20.94 -1.08
C GLY A 244 -4.53 -21.89 -0.60
N ARG A 245 -4.73 -23.20 -0.81
CA ARG A 245 -3.75 -24.22 -0.38
C ARG A 245 -2.42 -24.03 -1.12
N PRO A 246 -1.27 -23.98 -0.44
CA PRO A 246 0.02 -23.89 -1.13
C PRO A 246 0.27 -25.16 -1.96
N THR A 247 0.77 -24.96 -3.18
CA THR A 247 1.22 -26.05 -4.06
C THR A 247 2.53 -26.66 -3.56
N GLN A 248 3.38 -25.84 -2.94
CA GLN A 248 4.60 -26.27 -2.26
C GLN A 248 4.78 -25.51 -0.94
N ALA A 249 5.34 -26.20 0.05
CA ALA A 249 5.83 -25.59 1.29
C ALA A 249 7.19 -26.21 1.61
N TRP A 250 8.15 -25.37 2.02
CA TRP A 250 9.51 -25.83 2.37
C TRP A 250 10.09 -25.02 3.52
N THR A 251 11.15 -25.55 4.12
CA THR A 251 12.00 -24.78 5.03
C THR A 251 13.15 -24.19 4.23
N ASP A 252 13.25 -22.87 4.23
CA ASP A 252 14.34 -22.14 3.60
C ASP A 252 15.68 -22.46 4.32
N PRO A 253 16.82 -22.56 3.62
CA PRO A 253 18.11 -22.87 4.25
C PRO A 253 18.53 -21.93 5.38
N GLN A 254 17.98 -20.71 5.43
CA GLN A 254 18.22 -19.73 6.50
C GLN A 254 17.24 -19.88 7.68
N GLY A 255 16.46 -20.96 7.73
CA GLY A 255 15.49 -21.23 8.79
C GLY A 255 14.13 -20.54 8.60
N GLY A 256 13.89 -19.96 7.42
CA GLY A 256 12.60 -19.40 7.02
C GLY A 256 11.59 -20.47 6.58
N TRP A 257 10.33 -20.06 6.37
CA TRP A 257 9.29 -20.90 5.80
C TRP A 257 8.92 -20.36 4.42
N GLY A 258 9.01 -21.21 3.40
CA GLY A 258 8.66 -20.88 2.03
C GLY A 258 7.37 -21.53 1.60
N PHE A 259 6.58 -20.81 0.81
CA PHE A 259 5.29 -21.22 0.28
C PHE A 259 5.18 -20.81 -1.20
N GLU A 260 4.64 -21.70 -2.01
CA GLU A 260 4.17 -21.39 -3.36
C GLU A 260 2.66 -21.58 -3.44
N PHE A 261 1.99 -20.63 -4.07
CA PHE A 261 0.55 -20.61 -4.28
C PHE A 261 0.25 -20.48 -5.76
N VAL A 262 -0.82 -21.14 -6.19
CA VAL A 262 -1.49 -20.85 -7.45
C VAL A 262 -2.86 -20.31 -7.07
N VAL A 263 -2.99 -18.99 -7.18
CA VAL A 263 -4.21 -18.26 -6.92
C VAL A 263 -5.08 -18.35 -8.18
N GLU A 264 -6.22 -18.99 -8.04
CA GLU A 264 -7.25 -19.03 -9.07
C GLU A 264 -8.12 -17.77 -8.97
N GLU A 265 -8.63 -17.31 -10.12
CA GLU A 265 -9.53 -16.15 -10.21
C GLU A 265 -10.73 -16.27 -9.26
N SER A 266 -11.27 -17.48 -9.08
CA SER A 266 -12.37 -17.75 -8.15
C SER A 266 -12.02 -17.46 -6.70
N VAL A 267 -10.78 -17.77 -6.29
CA VAL A 267 -10.28 -17.49 -4.94
C VAL A 267 -10.05 -16.00 -4.78
N ALA A 268 -9.43 -15.35 -5.76
CA ALA A 268 -9.26 -13.91 -5.74
C ALA A 268 -10.59 -13.15 -5.69
N ALA A 269 -11.55 -13.55 -6.52
CA ALA A 269 -12.89 -12.98 -6.57
C ALA A 269 -13.67 -13.23 -5.26
N ALA A 270 -13.59 -14.43 -4.68
CA ALA A 270 -14.21 -14.72 -3.39
C ALA A 270 -13.60 -13.87 -2.26
N THR A 271 -12.28 -13.70 -2.28
CA THR A 271 -11.57 -12.86 -1.33
C THR A 271 -11.94 -11.39 -1.49
N MET A 272 -12.04 -10.88 -2.72
CA MET A 272 -12.53 -9.51 -3.01
C MET A 272 -14.01 -9.30 -2.63
N LYS A 273 -14.85 -10.33 -2.76
CA LYS A 273 -16.27 -10.30 -2.36
C LYS A 273 -16.49 -10.45 -0.85
N SER A 274 -15.46 -10.81 -0.08
CA SER A 274 -15.57 -10.82 1.38
C SER A 274 -15.72 -9.41 1.92
N ALA A 275 -16.35 -9.21 3.08
CA ALA A 275 -16.48 -7.87 3.69
C ALA A 275 -15.10 -7.18 3.86
N VAL A 276 -14.04 -7.95 4.11
CA VAL A 276 -12.66 -7.46 4.18
C VAL A 276 -12.13 -7.06 2.80
N GLY A 277 -12.46 -7.82 1.75
CA GLY A 277 -12.10 -7.54 0.37
C GLY A 277 -12.85 -6.34 -0.22
N LEU A 278 -14.13 -6.18 0.11
CA LEU A 278 -14.95 -5.04 -0.30
C LEU A 278 -14.45 -3.74 0.34
N LEU A 279 -14.06 -3.80 1.63
CA LEU A 279 -13.47 -2.67 2.32
C LEU A 279 -12.08 -2.33 1.80
N ALA A 280 -11.27 -3.35 1.48
CA ALA A 280 -9.99 -3.18 0.81
C ALA A 280 -10.17 -2.61 -0.62
N GLY A 281 -11.23 -2.99 -1.33
CA GLY A 281 -11.56 -2.43 -2.65
C GLY A 281 -12.01 -0.98 -2.59
N ALA A 282 -12.91 -0.65 -1.67
CA ALA A 282 -13.51 0.67 -1.51
C ALA A 282 -12.53 1.73 -0.97
N LEU A 283 -11.67 1.37 0.00
CA LEU A 283 -10.71 2.31 0.59
C LEU A 283 -9.44 2.53 -0.26
N ILE A 284 -9.19 1.69 -1.27
CA ILE A 284 -7.88 1.64 -1.95
C ILE A 284 -8.02 1.73 -3.49
N GLY A 285 -9.23 1.89 -4.03
CA GLY A 285 -9.45 2.02 -5.47
C GLY A 285 -9.09 0.75 -6.26
N VAL A 286 -9.06 -0.42 -5.60
CA VAL A 286 -8.67 -1.71 -6.20
C VAL A 286 -9.81 -2.31 -7.04
N GLY A 287 -10.93 -1.60 -7.19
CA GLY A 287 -12.09 -2.01 -7.99
C GLY A 287 -11.79 -2.41 -9.44
N GLY A 288 -10.57 -2.18 -9.94
CA GLY A 288 -10.14 -2.57 -11.29
C GLY A 288 -9.01 -3.61 -11.39
N VAL A 289 -8.54 -4.24 -10.30
CA VAL A 289 -7.46 -5.24 -10.43
C VAL A 289 -7.99 -6.56 -10.96
N VAL A 290 -8.10 -6.64 -12.28
CA VAL A 290 -8.30 -7.89 -13.00
C VAL A 290 -7.02 -8.71 -12.88
N LEU A 291 -7.03 -9.70 -11.99
CA LEU A 291 -5.94 -10.67 -11.92
C LEU A 291 -6.00 -11.60 -13.14
N PRO A 292 -4.86 -12.08 -13.63
CA PRO A 292 -4.82 -13.18 -14.59
C PRO A 292 -5.63 -14.38 -14.05
N LYS A 293 -6.21 -15.17 -14.97
CA LYS A 293 -6.98 -16.40 -14.64
C LYS A 293 -6.24 -17.34 -13.66
N ARG A 294 -4.91 -17.32 -13.71
CA ARG A 294 -4.02 -18.00 -12.78
C ARG A 294 -2.82 -17.14 -12.45
N SER A 295 -2.64 -16.91 -11.16
CA SER A 295 -1.56 -16.12 -10.60
C SER A 295 -0.71 -16.99 -9.69
N ALA A 296 0.59 -17.10 -9.94
CA ALA A 296 1.47 -17.87 -9.07
C ALA A 296 2.23 -16.93 -8.12
N LEU A 297 2.15 -17.17 -6.82
CA LEU A 297 2.79 -16.37 -5.78
C LEU A 297 3.77 -17.21 -5.00
N ARG A 298 4.96 -16.65 -4.74
CA ARG A 298 5.94 -17.23 -3.83
C ARG A 298 6.11 -16.31 -2.62
N VAL A 299 6.00 -16.88 -1.44
CA VAL A 299 6.21 -16.20 -0.16
C VAL A 299 7.32 -16.91 0.59
N VAL A 300 8.32 -16.19 1.09
CA VAL A 300 9.28 -16.73 2.06
C VAL A 300 9.27 -15.85 3.28
N CYS A 301 9.17 -16.44 4.48
CA CYS A 301 9.06 -15.66 5.71
C CYS A 301 10.00 -16.14 6.82
N TRP A 302 10.55 -15.19 7.58
CA TRP A 302 11.52 -15.39 8.64
C TRP A 302 11.04 -14.72 9.93
N GLU A 303 11.34 -15.34 11.06
CA GLU A 303 11.00 -14.78 12.37
C GLU A 303 11.98 -13.67 12.74
N LEU A 304 11.46 -12.52 13.17
CA LEU A 304 12.21 -11.39 13.71
C LEU A 304 11.70 -11.02 15.11
N GLY A 305 11.64 -12.03 15.98
CA GLY A 305 11.27 -11.88 17.39
C GLY A 305 9.77 -11.79 17.62
N GLN A 306 9.17 -10.62 17.38
CA GLN A 306 7.73 -10.38 17.54
C GLN A 306 7.02 -10.10 16.21
N PHE A 307 7.76 -10.24 15.10
CA PHE A 307 7.40 -9.84 13.75
C PHE A 307 7.86 -10.87 12.75
N THR A 308 7.35 -10.76 11.54
CA THR A 308 7.77 -11.62 10.43
C THR A 308 8.40 -10.78 9.34
N ALA A 309 9.65 -11.05 8.99
CA ALA A 309 10.16 -10.61 7.69
C ALA A 309 9.62 -11.52 6.60
N PHE A 310 9.21 -10.99 5.44
CA PHE A 310 8.77 -11.84 4.34
C PHE A 310 9.08 -11.26 2.96
N THR A 311 9.38 -12.12 1.99
CA THR A 311 9.37 -11.76 0.57
C THR A 311 8.05 -12.18 -0.05
N LEU A 312 7.58 -11.40 -1.03
CA LEU A 312 6.41 -11.72 -1.84
C LEU A 312 6.76 -11.50 -3.31
N MET A 313 6.82 -12.60 -4.07
CA MET A 313 7.21 -12.60 -5.47
C MET A 313 6.08 -13.17 -6.33
N ALA A 314 5.75 -12.49 -7.43
CA ALA A 314 5.02 -13.14 -8.51
C ALA A 314 5.99 -14.13 -9.19
N THR A 315 5.54 -15.36 -9.40
CA THR A 315 6.33 -16.38 -10.11
C THR A 315 5.77 -16.49 -11.52
N THR A 316 6.46 -15.89 -12.50
CA THR A 316 6.09 -15.99 -13.91
C THR A 316 6.39 -17.40 -14.44
N GLY A 317 5.47 -18.32 -14.18
CA GLY A 317 5.51 -19.71 -14.67
C GLY A 317 4.91 -19.89 -16.07
N LEU A 318 4.26 -18.87 -16.64
CA LEU A 318 3.65 -18.94 -17.97
C LEU A 318 4.49 -18.13 -18.96
N ARG A 319 5.32 -18.83 -19.74
CA ARG A 319 6.15 -18.24 -20.80
C ARG A 319 5.29 -17.36 -21.73
N GLY A 320 5.56 -16.05 -21.79
CA GLY A 320 5.18 -15.21 -22.94
C GLY A 320 4.35 -13.96 -22.67
N THR A 321 3.95 -13.63 -21.43
CA THR A 321 3.27 -12.35 -21.14
C THR A 321 4.28 -11.26 -20.77
N LYS A 322 3.95 -9.99 -21.09
CA LYS A 322 4.77 -8.82 -20.74
C LYS A 322 4.83 -8.71 -19.22
N ALA A 323 5.92 -9.20 -18.63
CA ALA A 323 6.04 -9.54 -17.21
C ALA A 323 5.84 -8.37 -16.23
N ASP A 324 6.13 -7.13 -16.62
CA ASP A 324 6.31 -6.10 -15.60
C ASP A 324 5.00 -5.51 -15.04
N GLY A 325 3.92 -5.45 -15.84
CA GLY A 325 2.65 -4.83 -15.43
C GLY A 325 1.71 -5.76 -14.67
N GLU A 326 1.63 -7.03 -15.07
CA GLU A 326 0.75 -8.02 -14.42
C GLU A 326 1.32 -8.46 -13.06
N ASP A 327 2.64 -8.63 -12.96
CA ASP A 327 3.32 -8.99 -11.71
C ASP A 327 3.14 -7.91 -10.63
N LEU A 328 3.15 -6.63 -11.04
CA LEU A 328 2.91 -5.49 -10.15
C LEU A 328 1.51 -5.54 -9.54
N ARG A 329 0.48 -5.61 -10.39
CA ARG A 329 -0.92 -5.66 -9.95
C ARG A 329 -1.20 -6.86 -9.04
N GLN A 330 -0.61 -8.01 -9.36
CA GLN A 330 -0.75 -9.21 -8.54
C GLN A 330 -0.12 -9.03 -7.15
N ARG A 331 1.03 -8.37 -7.06
CA ARG A 331 1.69 -8.08 -5.78
C ARG A 331 0.94 -7.01 -4.98
N GLU A 332 0.45 -5.96 -5.64
CA GLU A 332 -0.37 -4.91 -5.01
C GLU A 332 -1.64 -5.50 -4.39
N TRP A 333 -2.34 -6.35 -5.14
CA TRP A 333 -3.50 -7.09 -4.63
C TRP A 333 -3.12 -7.93 -3.40
N ALA A 334 -2.06 -8.74 -3.51
CA ALA A 334 -1.64 -9.63 -2.43
C ALA A 334 -1.19 -8.85 -1.18
N HIS A 335 -0.47 -7.73 -1.33
CA HIS A 335 -0.10 -6.85 -0.22
C HIS A 335 -1.32 -6.19 0.42
N THR A 336 -2.27 -5.74 -0.39
CA THR A 336 -3.51 -5.12 0.10
C THR A 336 -4.33 -6.12 0.93
N MET A 337 -4.47 -7.34 0.42
CA MET A 337 -5.15 -8.42 1.14
C MET A 337 -4.42 -8.83 2.43
N LEU A 338 -3.09 -8.93 2.38
CA LEU A 338 -2.27 -9.21 3.55
C LEU A 338 -2.48 -8.13 4.62
N ALA A 339 -2.32 -6.84 4.28
CA ALA A 339 -2.49 -5.75 5.23
C ALA A 339 -3.89 -5.75 5.89
N ALA A 340 -4.95 -6.07 5.12
CA ALA A 340 -6.30 -6.16 5.66
C ALA A 340 -6.46 -7.30 6.68
N HIS A 341 -5.98 -8.49 6.34
CA HIS A 341 -6.07 -9.64 7.24
C HIS A 341 -5.10 -9.54 8.42
N GLU A 342 -3.94 -8.92 8.24
CA GLU A 342 -3.01 -8.61 9.31
C GLU A 342 -3.62 -7.65 10.31
N GLY A 343 -4.20 -6.54 9.85
CA GLY A 343 -4.89 -5.59 10.71
C GLY A 343 -5.99 -6.24 11.54
N ARG A 344 -6.85 -7.05 10.90
CA ARG A 344 -7.91 -7.80 11.61
C ARG A 344 -7.33 -8.80 12.61
N THR A 345 -6.24 -9.48 12.26
CA THR A 345 -5.58 -10.42 13.17
C THR A 345 -4.99 -9.70 14.37
N ILE A 346 -4.31 -8.56 14.19
CA ILE A 346 -3.80 -7.72 15.27
C ILE A 346 -4.94 -7.28 16.19
N LEU A 347 -6.07 -6.84 15.63
CA LEU A 347 -7.24 -6.44 16.41
C LEU A 347 -7.73 -7.60 17.30
N LEU A 348 -7.95 -8.77 16.71
CA LEU A 348 -8.46 -9.93 17.45
C LEU A 348 -7.46 -10.43 18.49
N ARG A 349 -6.16 -10.37 18.19
CA ARG A 349 -5.06 -10.66 19.13
C ARG A 349 -5.03 -9.65 20.29
N ALA A 350 -5.26 -8.39 20.01
CA ALA A 350 -5.31 -7.34 21.02
C ALA A 350 -6.49 -7.53 21.99
N ILE A 351 -7.64 -7.97 21.48
CA ILE A 351 -8.87 -8.20 22.24
C ILE A 351 -8.78 -9.49 23.07
N TYR A 352 -8.52 -10.63 22.41
CA TYR A 352 -8.62 -11.95 23.04
C TYR A 352 -7.28 -12.47 23.57
N GLY A 353 -6.16 -12.00 23.03
CA GLY A 353 -4.81 -12.40 23.44
C GLY A 353 -4.07 -13.29 22.45
N TRP A 354 -2.74 -13.34 22.61
CA TRP A 354 -1.81 -14.04 21.73
C TRP A 354 -1.81 -15.57 21.89
N GLN A 355 -2.41 -16.07 22.97
CA GLN A 355 -2.54 -17.49 23.27
C GLN A 355 -3.67 -18.19 22.50
N HIS A 356 -4.64 -17.44 21.98
CA HIS A 356 -5.78 -18.04 21.28
C HIS A 356 -5.36 -18.65 19.93
N PRO A 357 -5.94 -19.76 19.48
CA PRO A 357 -5.67 -20.28 18.14
C PRO A 357 -6.14 -19.28 17.07
N LEU A 358 -5.31 -19.00 16.05
CA LEU A 358 -5.64 -18.06 14.97
C LEU A 358 -6.97 -18.43 14.29
N ASP A 359 -7.21 -19.72 14.08
CA ASP A 359 -8.43 -20.24 13.46
C ASP A 359 -9.69 -19.86 14.24
N ALA A 360 -9.63 -19.92 15.57
CA ALA A 360 -10.73 -19.54 16.44
C ALA A 360 -10.96 -18.02 16.42
N LEU A 361 -9.89 -17.23 16.37
CA LEU A 361 -9.98 -15.77 16.28
C LEU A 361 -10.64 -15.33 14.96
N LEU A 362 -10.18 -15.87 13.83
CA LEU A 362 -10.70 -15.48 12.51
C LEU A 362 -12.14 -15.94 12.27
N ALA A 363 -12.57 -17.01 12.95
CA ALA A 363 -13.94 -17.49 12.95
C ALA A 363 -14.88 -16.73 13.92
N ALA A 364 -14.35 -15.79 14.73
CA ALA A 364 -15.17 -15.04 15.66
C ALA A 364 -16.24 -14.20 14.92
N ASP A 365 -17.47 -14.29 15.40
CA ASP A 365 -18.60 -13.49 14.90
C ASP A 365 -18.30 -11.99 15.13
N PRO A 366 -18.27 -11.16 14.09
CA PRO A 366 -18.08 -9.71 14.20
C PRO A 366 -18.99 -9.07 15.27
N ARG A 367 -20.25 -9.50 15.39
CA ARG A 367 -21.18 -8.93 16.37
C ARG A 367 -20.75 -9.24 17.80
N ALA A 368 -20.25 -10.44 18.05
CA ALA A 368 -19.72 -10.84 19.34
C ALA A 368 -18.43 -10.09 19.68
N VAL A 369 -17.58 -9.81 18.68
CA VAL A 369 -16.36 -9.00 18.86
C VAL A 369 -16.73 -7.57 19.25
N LEU A 370 -17.64 -6.93 18.51
CA LEU A 370 -18.10 -5.57 18.78
C LEU A 370 -18.76 -5.47 20.17
N ALA A 371 -19.64 -6.41 20.52
CA ALA A 371 -20.27 -6.46 21.83
C ALA A 371 -19.23 -6.61 22.96
N HIS A 372 -18.25 -7.50 22.79
CA HIS A 372 -17.20 -7.72 23.78
C HIS A 372 -16.36 -6.46 24.00
N VAL A 373 -15.97 -5.77 22.92
CA VAL A 373 -15.21 -4.50 23.00
C VAL A 373 -16.00 -3.44 23.74
N ALA A 374 -17.28 -3.25 23.38
CA ALA A 374 -18.15 -2.27 24.03
C ALA A 374 -18.36 -2.55 25.52
N GLU A 375 -18.49 -3.82 25.90
CA GLU A 375 -18.72 -4.25 27.29
C GLU A 375 -17.45 -4.17 28.17
N HIS A 376 -16.28 -4.56 27.63
CA HIS A 376 -15.09 -4.81 28.46
C HIS A 376 -13.94 -3.81 28.26
N ILE A 377 -13.91 -3.10 27.13
CA ILE A 377 -12.77 -2.24 26.77
C ILE A 377 -13.21 -0.77 26.68
N GLY A 378 -14.36 -0.52 26.04
CA GLY A 378 -14.94 0.82 25.88
C GLY A 378 -15.38 1.10 24.44
N THR A 379 -15.78 2.34 24.19
CA THR A 379 -16.27 2.76 22.88
C THR A 379 -15.10 3.07 21.96
N ILE A 380 -15.00 2.33 20.86
CA ILE A 380 -14.06 2.59 19.78
C ILE A 380 -14.70 2.25 18.44
N ASP A 381 -14.42 3.07 17.43
CA ASP A 381 -14.84 2.81 16.06
C ASP A 381 -14.00 1.66 15.47
N LEU A 382 -14.65 0.54 15.17
CA LEU A 382 -14.06 -0.62 14.50
C LEU A 382 -14.65 -0.84 13.10
N SER A 383 -15.34 0.15 12.53
CA SER A 383 -15.93 0.09 11.19
C SER A 383 -14.90 -0.22 10.10
N ALA A 384 -13.64 0.18 10.29
CA ALA A 384 -12.54 -0.17 9.39
C ALA A 384 -12.17 -1.67 9.39
N PHE A 385 -12.69 -2.46 10.35
CA PHE A 385 -12.49 -3.92 10.42
C PHE A 385 -13.79 -4.70 10.23
N PHE A 386 -14.89 -4.13 10.73
CA PHE A 386 -16.24 -4.67 10.66
C PHE A 386 -17.14 -3.53 10.20
N PRO A 387 -17.14 -3.21 8.90
CA PRO A 387 -17.96 -2.11 8.44
C PRO A 387 -19.40 -2.44 8.84
N GLU A 388 -20.05 -1.48 9.51
CA GLU A 388 -21.47 -1.56 9.82
C GLU A 388 -22.22 -1.46 8.51
N VAL A 389 -22.21 -2.55 7.76
CA VAL A 389 -23.06 -2.69 6.63
C VAL A 389 -23.90 -3.92 6.85
N PRO A 390 -25.13 -3.71 7.36
CA PRO A 390 -26.22 -4.63 7.06
C PRO A 390 -26.14 -4.94 5.56
N ALA A 391 -26.20 -6.21 5.16
CA ALA A 391 -26.06 -6.59 3.75
C ALA A 391 -27.12 -5.92 2.85
N ASP A 392 -28.19 -5.43 3.46
CA ASP A 392 -29.30 -4.63 2.92
C ASP A 392 -29.05 -3.11 2.90
N GLN A 393 -27.95 -2.61 3.49
CA GLN A 393 -27.55 -1.20 3.56
C GLN A 393 -26.16 -0.91 2.97
N MET A 394 -25.47 -1.93 2.41
CA MET A 394 -24.45 -1.70 1.38
C MET A 394 -25.29 -1.17 0.23
N ILE A 395 -25.22 0.13 -0.11
CA ILE A 395 -26.23 0.78 -0.95
C ILE A 395 -26.72 -0.15 -2.06
N ALA A 396 -28.04 -0.32 -2.04
CA ALA A 396 -29.01 -0.45 -3.11
C ALA A 396 -28.52 -0.14 -4.54
N ILE A 397 -27.48 -0.82 -5.01
CA ILE A 397 -27.51 -1.28 -6.39
C ILE A 397 -28.69 -2.24 -6.40
N SER A 398 -29.75 -1.92 -7.14
CA SER A 398 -30.85 -2.87 -7.25
C SER A 398 -30.26 -4.24 -7.61
N PRO A 399 -30.74 -5.37 -7.04
CA PRO A 399 -30.19 -6.69 -7.35
C PRO A 399 -30.08 -6.96 -8.86
N GLU A 400 -30.94 -6.30 -9.64
CA GLU A 400 -30.90 -6.24 -11.09
C GLU A 400 -29.66 -5.52 -11.64
N ILE A 401 -29.35 -4.30 -11.20
CA ILE A 401 -28.17 -3.56 -11.67
C ILE A 401 -26.86 -4.25 -11.22
N ALA A 402 -26.83 -4.84 -10.03
CA ALA A 402 -25.66 -5.55 -9.52
C ALA A 402 -25.36 -6.80 -10.37
N ALA A 403 -26.40 -7.52 -10.77
CA ALA A 403 -26.28 -8.66 -11.68
C ALA A 403 -25.81 -8.22 -13.08
N ILE A 404 -26.28 -7.08 -13.58
CA ILE A 404 -25.85 -6.53 -14.87
C ILE A 404 -24.38 -6.15 -14.82
N MET A 405 -23.93 -5.46 -13.77
CA MET A 405 -22.54 -5.06 -13.57
C MET A 405 -21.61 -6.27 -13.59
N ALA A 406 -21.92 -7.30 -12.78
CA ALA A 406 -21.14 -8.55 -12.75
C ALA A 406 -21.09 -9.26 -14.12
N GLU A 407 -22.18 -9.22 -14.89
CA GLU A 407 -22.20 -9.79 -16.23
C GLU A 407 -21.37 -8.98 -17.22
N VAL A 408 -21.46 -7.65 -17.19
CA VAL A 408 -20.66 -6.74 -18.03
C VAL A 408 -19.18 -6.98 -17.77
N GLU A 409 -18.73 -6.95 -16.51
CA GLU A 409 -17.34 -7.13 -16.09
C GLU A 409 -16.71 -8.47 -16.52
N SER A 410 -17.53 -9.51 -16.72
CA SER A 410 -17.04 -10.84 -17.10
C SER A 410 -16.66 -11.00 -18.59
N LYS A 411 -16.84 -9.96 -19.41
CA LYS A 411 -16.73 -10.01 -20.87
C LYS A 411 -15.46 -9.34 -21.41
N SER A 412 -15.13 -9.60 -22.67
CA SER A 412 -14.06 -8.86 -23.37
C SER A 412 -14.53 -7.42 -23.68
N LEU A 413 -13.60 -6.47 -23.81
CA LEU A 413 -13.94 -5.07 -24.14
C LEU A 413 -14.72 -4.95 -25.46
N ASP A 414 -14.39 -5.77 -26.47
CA ASP A 414 -15.11 -5.77 -27.75
C ASP A 414 -16.54 -6.30 -27.61
N ASP A 415 -16.72 -7.34 -26.79
CA ASP A 415 -18.06 -7.88 -26.50
C ASP A 415 -18.89 -6.91 -25.66
N MET A 416 -18.29 -6.29 -24.63
CA MET A 416 -18.93 -5.25 -23.82
C MET A 416 -19.40 -4.09 -24.71
N LYS A 417 -18.54 -3.60 -25.61
CA LYS A 417 -18.88 -2.52 -26.53
C LYS A 417 -20.04 -2.90 -27.45
N ARG A 418 -20.00 -4.08 -28.07
CA ARG A 418 -21.08 -4.55 -28.96
C ARG A 418 -22.40 -4.65 -28.20
N GLU A 419 -22.40 -5.29 -27.03
CA GLU A 419 -23.59 -5.49 -26.23
C GLU A 419 -24.15 -4.19 -25.65
N ALA A 420 -23.30 -3.24 -25.27
CA ALA A 420 -23.75 -1.92 -24.82
C ALA A 420 -24.52 -1.19 -25.93
N HIS A 421 -24.06 -1.26 -27.19
CA HIS A 421 -24.78 -0.70 -28.34
C HIS A 421 -26.08 -1.45 -28.67
N GLU A 422 -26.13 -2.76 -28.47
CA GLU A 422 -27.36 -3.56 -28.61
C GLU A 422 -28.37 -3.22 -27.52
N ALA A 423 -27.92 -3.15 -26.27
CA ALA A 423 -28.74 -2.75 -25.13
C ALA A 423 -29.24 -1.31 -25.27
N TRP A 424 -28.41 -0.41 -25.80
CA TRP A 424 -28.81 0.97 -26.09
C TRP A 424 -29.92 1.04 -27.13
N ARG A 425 -29.79 0.28 -28.24
CA ARG A 425 -30.86 0.17 -29.25
C ARG A 425 -32.14 -0.39 -28.65
N ALA A 426 -32.05 -1.46 -27.86
CA ALA A 426 -33.20 -2.03 -27.16
C ALA A 426 -33.82 -1.05 -26.15
N ALA A 427 -33.00 -0.24 -25.48
CA ALA A 427 -33.44 0.79 -24.55
C ALA A 427 -34.17 1.95 -25.25
N GLN A 428 -33.76 2.32 -26.47
CA GLN A 428 -34.48 3.31 -27.26
C GLN A 428 -35.89 2.84 -27.65
N GLU A 429 -36.07 1.53 -27.87
CA GLU A 429 -37.37 0.93 -28.21
C GLU A 429 -38.26 0.68 -26.98
N ALA A 430 -37.71 0.06 -25.93
CA ALA A 430 -38.49 -0.45 -24.79
C ALA A 430 -38.31 0.37 -23.50
N GLY A 431 -37.22 1.12 -23.37
CA GLY A 431 -36.95 2.00 -22.22
C GLY A 431 -36.91 1.30 -20.87
N THR A 432 -36.59 0.02 -20.78
CA THR A 432 -36.58 -0.72 -19.51
C THR A 432 -35.35 -0.38 -18.66
N VAL A 433 -35.47 -0.47 -17.33
CA VAL A 433 -34.35 -0.32 -16.38
C VAL A 433 -33.17 -1.21 -16.82
N LYS A 434 -33.43 -2.50 -17.02
CA LYS A 434 -32.42 -3.47 -17.47
C LYS A 434 -31.64 -3.03 -18.71
N ALA A 435 -32.33 -2.58 -19.76
CA ALA A 435 -31.68 -2.21 -21.01
C ALA A 435 -30.87 -0.92 -20.87
N LEU A 436 -31.42 0.07 -20.15
CA LEU A 436 -30.76 1.35 -19.88
C LEU A 436 -29.53 1.17 -18.98
N SER A 437 -29.63 0.43 -17.88
CA SER A 437 -28.51 0.16 -16.97
C SER A 437 -27.41 -0.66 -17.66
N ARG A 438 -27.78 -1.65 -18.48
CA ARG A 438 -26.80 -2.42 -19.27
C ARG A 438 -26.07 -1.56 -20.29
N ALA A 439 -26.78 -0.68 -20.99
CA ALA A 439 -26.15 0.26 -21.91
C ALA A 439 -25.21 1.20 -21.15
N ALA A 440 -25.68 1.82 -20.07
CA ALA A 440 -24.94 2.81 -19.29
C ALA A 440 -23.64 2.25 -18.70
N LEU A 441 -23.72 1.13 -17.97
CA LEU A 441 -22.56 0.46 -17.40
C LEU A 441 -21.61 -0.06 -18.49
N GLY A 442 -22.17 -0.70 -19.52
CA GLY A 442 -21.38 -1.21 -20.64
C GLY A 442 -20.55 -0.12 -21.32
N PHE A 443 -21.14 1.04 -21.59
CA PHE A 443 -20.45 2.19 -22.16
C PHE A 443 -19.40 2.78 -21.21
N GLN A 444 -19.70 2.87 -19.91
CA GLN A 444 -18.77 3.36 -18.89
C GLN A 444 -17.49 2.52 -18.84
N HIS A 445 -17.61 1.19 -18.81
CA HIS A 445 -16.47 0.26 -18.75
C HIS A 445 -15.59 0.26 -20.00
N VAL A 446 -16.13 0.65 -21.16
CA VAL A 446 -15.35 0.80 -22.40
C VAL A 446 -14.98 2.26 -22.71
N SER A 447 -15.08 3.14 -21.71
CA SER A 447 -14.71 4.56 -21.77
C SER A 447 -15.46 5.37 -22.83
N LEU A 448 -16.69 4.96 -23.17
CA LEU A 448 -17.63 5.72 -24.02
C LEU A 448 -18.53 6.58 -23.13
N PHE A 449 -17.91 7.59 -22.50
CA PHE A 449 -18.53 8.32 -21.40
C PHE A 449 -19.76 9.16 -21.82
N ASP A 450 -19.77 9.75 -23.02
CA ASP A 450 -20.93 10.53 -23.48
C ASP A 450 -22.17 9.64 -23.65
N GLU A 451 -21.98 8.45 -24.23
CA GLU A 451 -23.05 7.46 -24.39
C GLU A 451 -23.51 6.90 -23.04
N SER A 452 -22.57 6.67 -22.11
CA SER A 452 -22.90 6.26 -20.74
C SER A 452 -23.74 7.32 -20.02
N ILE A 453 -23.31 8.58 -20.05
CA ILE A 453 -24.03 9.71 -19.46
C ILE A 453 -25.42 9.87 -20.08
N ALA A 454 -25.55 9.72 -21.40
CA ALA A 454 -26.84 9.76 -22.07
C ALA A 454 -27.77 8.62 -21.59
N ALA A 455 -27.23 7.41 -21.44
CA ALA A 455 -28.01 6.27 -20.96
C ALA A 455 -28.44 6.41 -19.50
N TYR A 456 -27.55 6.87 -18.61
CA TYR A 456 -27.93 7.14 -17.23
C TYR A 456 -28.94 8.30 -17.11
N ARG A 457 -28.85 9.34 -17.94
CA ARG A 457 -29.86 10.42 -17.95
C ARG A 457 -31.24 9.90 -18.32
N GLU A 458 -31.32 9.05 -19.34
CA GLU A 458 -32.57 8.39 -19.72
C GLU A 458 -33.09 7.47 -18.60
N LEU A 459 -32.20 6.75 -17.90
CA LEU A 459 -32.55 5.94 -16.73
C LEU A 459 -33.16 6.80 -15.62
N ALA A 460 -32.48 7.87 -15.21
CA ALA A 460 -32.95 8.79 -14.17
C ALA A 460 -34.30 9.43 -14.53
N GLN A 461 -34.50 9.77 -15.81
CA GLN A 461 -35.72 10.42 -16.28
C GLN A 461 -36.91 9.46 -16.36
N ARG A 462 -36.71 8.25 -16.86
CA ARG A 462 -37.79 7.27 -17.08
C ARG A 462 -38.12 6.45 -15.85
N HIS A 463 -37.14 6.26 -14.96
CA HIS A 463 -37.26 5.41 -13.79
C HIS A 463 -36.83 6.17 -12.53
N PRO A 464 -37.71 7.02 -11.97
CA PRO A 464 -37.38 7.82 -10.79
C PRO A 464 -36.90 7.02 -9.58
N ALA A 465 -37.29 5.75 -9.46
CA ALA A 465 -36.83 4.84 -8.40
C ALA A 465 -35.32 4.54 -8.49
N GLU A 466 -34.74 4.62 -9.69
CA GLU A 466 -33.32 4.38 -9.95
C GLU A 466 -32.54 5.70 -10.12
N ALA A 467 -33.18 6.84 -9.88
CA ALA A 467 -32.62 8.15 -10.22
C ALA A 467 -31.35 8.48 -9.42
N SER A 468 -31.31 8.13 -8.14
CA SER A 468 -30.13 8.37 -7.30
C SER A 468 -28.91 7.61 -7.79
N GLU A 469 -29.07 6.33 -8.14
CA GLU A 469 -28.02 5.50 -8.72
C GLU A 469 -27.59 5.99 -10.11
N ALA A 470 -28.56 6.36 -10.95
CA ALA A 470 -28.27 6.93 -12.26
C ALA A 470 -27.49 8.27 -12.15
N TRP A 471 -27.83 9.12 -11.19
CA TRP A 471 -27.09 10.36 -10.93
C TRP A 471 -25.67 10.10 -10.42
N GLN A 472 -25.47 9.06 -9.60
CA GLN A 472 -24.13 8.62 -9.23
C GLN A 472 -23.33 8.17 -10.45
N GLY A 473 -23.89 7.31 -11.31
CA GLY A 473 -23.22 6.84 -12.53
C GLY A 473 -22.89 7.96 -13.53
N ILE A 474 -23.73 9.00 -13.61
CA ILE A 474 -23.42 10.24 -14.36
C ILE A 474 -22.20 10.94 -13.76
N GLY A 475 -22.16 11.08 -12.43
CA GLY A 475 -21.04 11.69 -11.71
C GLY A 475 -19.72 10.94 -11.98
N ASP A 476 -19.75 9.62 -11.82
CA ASP A 476 -18.59 8.75 -12.04
C ASP A 476 -18.09 8.83 -13.49
N SER A 477 -19.01 8.90 -14.46
CA SER A 477 -18.65 9.02 -15.88
C SER A 477 -17.97 10.35 -16.21
N TYR A 478 -18.44 11.47 -15.63
CA TYR A 478 -17.78 12.77 -15.77
C TYR A 478 -16.41 12.79 -15.10
N LEU A 479 -16.30 12.21 -13.90
CA LEU A 479 -15.06 12.12 -13.13
C LEU A 479 -14.00 11.31 -13.89
N HIS A 480 -14.34 10.09 -14.34
CA HIS A 480 -13.42 9.26 -15.11
C HIS A 480 -13.02 9.87 -16.45
N ARG A 481 -13.93 10.58 -17.11
CA ARG A 481 -13.59 11.31 -18.33
C ARG A 481 -12.54 12.40 -18.07
N ALA A 482 -12.66 13.11 -16.96
CA ALA A 482 -11.67 14.10 -16.55
C ALA A 482 -10.32 13.45 -16.20
N ASP A 483 -10.32 12.34 -15.44
CA ASP A 483 -9.11 11.63 -15.02
C ASP A 483 -8.33 11.03 -16.20
N MET A 484 -9.04 10.55 -17.21
CA MET A 484 -8.43 10.02 -18.43
C MET A 484 -7.90 11.13 -19.37
N GLY A 485 -8.09 12.41 -19.03
CA GLY A 485 -7.75 13.52 -19.91
C GLY A 485 -8.53 13.51 -21.23
N ALA A 486 -9.70 12.88 -21.25
CA ALA A 486 -10.54 12.72 -22.43
C ALA A 486 -11.47 13.92 -22.68
N SER A 487 -11.28 15.01 -21.94
CA SER A 487 -12.08 16.22 -22.01
C SER A 487 -11.21 17.44 -22.27
N GLU A 488 -11.68 18.31 -23.18
CA GLU A 488 -11.03 19.59 -23.47
C GLU A 488 -11.27 20.63 -22.36
N ASP A 489 -12.28 20.41 -21.50
CA ASP A 489 -12.67 21.32 -20.42
C ASP A 489 -12.87 20.53 -19.11
N LEU A 490 -11.74 20.24 -18.45
CA LEU A 490 -11.72 19.50 -17.18
C LEU A 490 -12.55 20.18 -16.08
N ALA A 491 -12.58 21.51 -16.05
CA ALA A 491 -13.33 22.25 -15.04
C ALA A 491 -14.84 22.01 -15.19
N ARG A 492 -15.33 22.01 -16.44
CA ARG A 492 -16.74 21.70 -16.75
C ARG A 492 -17.11 20.27 -16.34
N ASP A 493 -16.22 19.30 -16.54
CA ASP A 493 -16.49 17.91 -16.17
C ASP A 493 -16.52 17.71 -14.66
N PHE A 494 -15.58 18.29 -13.91
CA PHE A 494 -15.65 18.26 -12.46
C PHE A 494 -16.90 18.96 -11.90
N GLU A 495 -17.31 20.10 -12.49
CA GLU A 495 -18.58 20.76 -12.12
C GLU A 495 -19.80 19.89 -12.40
N ALA A 496 -19.83 19.22 -13.55
CA ALA A 496 -20.91 18.31 -13.91
C ALA A 496 -20.95 17.08 -12.99
N ALA A 497 -19.79 16.54 -12.61
CA ALA A 497 -19.69 15.46 -11.64
C ALA A 497 -20.25 15.86 -10.27
N LEU A 498 -19.82 17.02 -9.73
CA LEU A 498 -20.32 17.55 -8.46
C LEU A 498 -21.84 17.78 -8.49
N HIS A 499 -22.36 18.33 -9.59
CA HIS A 499 -23.79 18.52 -9.76
C HIS A 499 -24.55 17.17 -9.73
N ALA A 500 -24.03 16.15 -10.41
CA ALA A 500 -24.64 14.84 -10.45
C ALA A 500 -24.66 14.17 -9.06
N TYR A 501 -23.55 14.17 -8.33
CA TYR A 501 -23.51 13.68 -6.95
C TYR A 501 -24.46 14.46 -6.03
N GLU A 502 -24.67 15.76 -6.28
CA GLU A 502 -25.65 16.55 -5.53
C GLU A 502 -27.09 16.14 -5.81
N GLN A 503 -27.43 15.81 -7.05
CA GLN A 503 -28.74 15.25 -7.38
C GLN A 503 -28.92 13.88 -6.72
N ALA A 504 -27.90 13.03 -6.72
CA ALA A 504 -27.94 11.73 -6.03
C ALA A 504 -28.20 11.91 -4.52
N MET A 505 -27.53 12.86 -3.87
CA MET A 505 -27.70 13.18 -2.44
C MET A 505 -29.06 13.79 -2.07
N LEU A 506 -29.94 14.13 -3.03
CA LEU A 506 -31.31 14.56 -2.74
C LEU A 506 -32.19 13.39 -2.28
N ASP A 507 -31.83 12.16 -2.66
CA ASP A 507 -32.49 10.96 -2.18
C ASP A 507 -32.07 10.67 -0.73
N PRO A 508 -33.00 10.68 0.24
CA PRO A 508 -32.67 10.42 1.64
C PRO A 508 -32.20 8.99 1.92
N GLN A 509 -32.39 8.05 0.98
CA GLN A 509 -31.88 6.67 1.10
C GLN A 509 -30.40 6.56 0.75
N VAL A 510 -29.84 7.55 0.05
CA VAL A 510 -28.41 7.59 -0.28
C VAL A 510 -27.62 8.00 0.95
N THR A 511 -26.75 7.12 1.43
CA THR A 511 -25.83 7.48 2.52
C THR A 511 -24.68 8.30 1.94
N ARG A 512 -24.59 9.56 2.40
CA ARG A 512 -23.65 10.56 1.86
C ARG A 512 -22.19 10.12 1.90
N SER A 513 -21.79 9.32 2.89
CA SER A 513 -20.42 8.80 3.02
C SER A 513 -19.97 7.99 1.81
N TYR A 514 -20.88 7.32 1.08
CA TYR A 514 -20.49 6.55 -0.12
C TYR A 514 -20.14 7.43 -1.31
N LEU A 515 -20.75 8.60 -1.41
CA LEU A 515 -20.44 9.56 -2.47
C LEU A 515 -19.30 10.49 -2.09
N GLU A 516 -18.90 10.50 -0.82
CA GLU A 516 -17.95 11.48 -0.30
C GLU A 516 -16.61 11.43 -1.03
N HIS A 517 -16.06 10.23 -1.25
CA HIS A 517 -14.77 10.07 -1.92
C HIS A 517 -14.81 10.65 -3.34
N ASN A 518 -15.76 10.22 -4.17
CA ASN A 518 -15.86 10.70 -5.55
C ASN A 518 -16.23 12.20 -5.61
N TYR A 519 -17.03 12.68 -4.66
CA TYR A 519 -17.32 14.10 -4.50
C TYR A 519 -16.07 14.90 -4.13
N TRP A 520 -15.19 14.37 -3.27
CA TRP A 520 -13.91 14.98 -2.94
C TRP A 520 -12.96 15.00 -4.14
N GLU A 521 -12.86 13.90 -4.89
CA GLU A 521 -12.03 13.86 -6.10
C GLU A 521 -12.45 14.94 -7.09
N ALA A 522 -13.75 15.05 -7.38
CA ALA A 522 -14.27 16.11 -8.23
C ALA A 522 -14.06 17.52 -7.64
N THR A 523 -14.22 17.70 -6.33
CA THR A 523 -14.00 18.98 -5.62
C THR A 523 -12.55 19.43 -5.75
N SER A 524 -11.61 18.52 -5.42
CA SER A 524 -10.18 18.82 -5.43
C SER A 524 -9.66 19.03 -6.86
N GLY A 525 -10.18 18.26 -7.83
CA GLY A 525 -9.94 18.45 -9.25
C GLY A 525 -10.37 19.84 -9.72
N LEU A 526 -11.62 20.22 -9.41
CA LEU A 526 -12.15 21.54 -9.78
C LEU A 526 -11.37 22.70 -9.11
N ALA A 527 -11.04 22.55 -7.83
CA ALA A 527 -10.27 23.57 -7.10
C ALA A 527 -8.90 23.83 -7.74
N LYS A 528 -8.23 22.77 -8.23
CA LYS A 528 -6.96 22.88 -8.99
C LYS A 528 -7.13 23.63 -10.31
N GLN A 529 -8.29 23.54 -10.96
CA GLN A 529 -8.56 24.23 -12.22
C GLN A 529 -8.94 25.71 -12.05
N ARG A 530 -9.68 26.06 -10.98
CA ARG A 530 -10.29 27.38 -10.81
C ARG A 530 -9.39 28.41 -10.08
N GLY A 531 -8.52 27.96 -9.16
CA GLY A 531 -7.61 28.84 -8.40
C GLY A 531 -8.31 29.91 -7.54
N GLY A 532 -7.53 30.65 -6.74
CA GLY A 532 -7.98 31.82 -5.99
C GLY A 532 -9.28 31.64 -5.17
N ASP A 533 -10.18 32.62 -5.26
CA ASP A 533 -11.44 32.63 -4.51
C ASP A 533 -12.42 31.53 -4.95
N GLU A 534 -12.36 31.11 -6.21
CA GLU A 534 -13.21 30.05 -6.72
C GLU A 534 -12.81 28.68 -6.18
N ALA A 535 -11.51 28.39 -6.11
CA ALA A 535 -10.99 27.19 -5.44
C ALA A 535 -11.42 27.15 -3.96
N ARG A 536 -11.32 28.28 -3.26
CA ARG A 536 -11.76 28.38 -1.86
C ARG A 536 -13.26 28.13 -1.72
N ARG A 537 -14.09 28.67 -2.62
CA ARG A 537 -15.54 28.44 -2.60
C ARG A 537 -15.89 26.96 -2.77
N VAL A 538 -15.24 26.28 -3.70
CA VAL A 538 -15.47 24.85 -3.96
C VAL A 538 -15.04 23.99 -2.77
N LEU A 539 -13.87 24.27 -2.17
CA LEU A 539 -13.39 23.54 -1.00
C LEU A 539 -14.25 23.79 0.26
N SER A 540 -14.69 25.03 0.49
CA SER A 540 -15.61 25.35 1.60
C SER A 540 -16.93 24.61 1.48
N ARG A 541 -17.46 24.51 0.25
CA ARG A 541 -18.67 23.74 -0.04
C ARG A 541 -18.53 22.27 0.38
N TYR A 542 -17.38 21.66 0.10
CA TYR A 542 -17.11 20.29 0.55
C TYR A 542 -17.07 20.18 2.09
N VAL A 543 -16.37 21.08 2.78
CA VAL A 543 -16.28 21.09 4.25
C VAL A 543 -17.64 21.28 4.92
N GLU A 544 -18.51 22.14 4.35
CA GLU A 544 -19.88 22.33 4.82
C GLU A 544 -20.76 21.09 4.59
N ARG A 545 -20.57 20.42 3.44
CA ARG A 545 -21.36 19.25 3.05
C ARG A 545 -20.98 17.99 3.83
N PHE A 546 -19.69 17.83 4.11
CA PHE A 546 -19.09 16.68 4.80
C PHE A 546 -18.35 17.14 6.06
N PRO A 547 -19.10 17.55 7.11
CA PRO A 547 -18.50 18.15 8.29
C PRO A 547 -17.61 17.17 9.07
N THR A 548 -17.84 15.88 8.93
CA THR A 548 -17.05 14.79 9.52
C THR A 548 -16.42 13.91 8.45
N GLY A 549 -16.23 14.46 7.24
CA GLY A 549 -15.71 13.71 6.10
C GLY A 549 -14.26 13.27 6.26
N GLU A 550 -13.92 12.15 5.63
CA GLU A 550 -12.57 11.58 5.52
C GLU A 550 -11.56 12.62 4.98
N HIS A 551 -11.93 13.37 3.93
CA HIS A 551 -11.01 14.32 3.25
C HIS A 551 -11.13 15.76 3.76
N ARG A 552 -11.83 15.97 4.88
CA ARG A 552 -11.95 17.30 5.51
C ARG A 552 -10.58 17.90 5.90
N PRO A 553 -9.62 17.15 6.46
CA PRO A 553 -8.30 17.68 6.78
C PRO A 553 -7.58 18.22 5.55
N GLU A 554 -7.63 17.51 4.43
CA GLU A 554 -7.04 17.87 3.14
C GLU A 554 -7.71 19.13 2.58
N ALA A 555 -9.04 19.18 2.59
CA ALA A 555 -9.79 20.36 2.16
C ALA A 555 -9.44 21.60 3.00
N THR A 556 -9.34 21.44 4.32
CA THR A 556 -8.97 22.52 5.26
C THR A 556 -7.54 23.00 5.01
N LYS A 557 -6.62 22.08 4.74
CA LYS A 557 -5.23 22.40 4.37
C LYS A 557 -5.17 23.18 3.07
N MET A 558 -5.94 22.78 2.04
CA MET A 558 -6.02 23.49 0.77
C MET A 558 -6.66 24.88 0.89
N LEU A 559 -7.60 25.06 1.83
CA LEU A 559 -8.20 26.36 2.13
C LEU A 559 -7.22 27.34 2.82
N GLY A 560 -6.26 26.80 3.59
CA GLY A 560 -5.25 27.58 4.31
C GLY A 560 -4.03 27.98 3.46
N ALA A 561 -3.89 27.39 2.27
CA ALA A 561 -2.89 27.77 1.27
C ALA A 561 -3.35 28.99 0.44
#